data_AF-A0AAQ4DEB1-F1
#
_entry.id   AF-A0AAQ4DEB1-F1
#
_cell.length_a   1.000
_cell.length_b   1.000
_cell.length_c   1.000
_cell.angle_alpha   90.00
_cell.angle_beta   90.00
_cell.angle_gamma   90.00
#
_symmetry.space_group_name_H-M   'P 1'
#
loop_
_entity.id
_entity.type
_entity.pdbx_description
1 polymer ?
#
loop_
_entity_poly.entity_id
_entity_poly.type
_entity_poly.pdbx_seq_one_letter_code
_entity_poly.pdbx_strand_id
1 'polypeptide(L)'
;MRYLVPQRSPKTEIAVTRKVVPRSWRSSGRSKTIGLAIIAVEPLLTVLFFALLAFFMEHEKFCDTADCIHHASLLGRIVNTVIDPCEDFSAFVCFRFLQPTSGEHVKSIIESLRYARYEEFGKTLRMGTTKMQAGRKAMAMYEMCTGRRPVYGSQLPLHRAFLQGLHFARRKHSNTTLTTFSVALSLAFRWLVPVWFAVTVMHDSCSGWRRVVVRSGTYVPILLNYHLRVAPVYLLYYNSYYAAYYAARGVNETAVDEMRVLEQTVLSELNSVAKSLSRTPSVFSFREVDRHVPNASTAYWLPQFDEGLHL
;
A
#
# COMPACT_ATOMS: atom_id res chain seq x y z
N MET A 1 -11.86 34.59 3.13
CA MET A 1 -10.60 34.06 2.54
C MET A 1 -10.35 34.81 1.25
N ARG A 2 -9.26 35.60 1.17
CA ARG A 2 -8.89 36.39 0.00
C ARG A 2 -7.96 35.55 -0.87
N TYR A 3 -8.34 35.32 -2.12
CA TYR A 3 -7.51 34.64 -3.11
C TYR A 3 -6.35 35.54 -3.51
N LEU A 4 -5.11 35.06 -3.34
CA LEU A 4 -3.92 35.72 -3.85
C LEU A 4 -3.73 35.32 -5.31
N VAL A 5 -3.73 36.32 -6.18
CA VAL A 5 -3.47 36.22 -7.62
C VAL A 5 -1.96 35.98 -7.83
N PRO A 6 -1.54 35.05 -8.71
CA PRO A 6 -0.12 34.83 -8.98
C PRO A 6 0.47 36.01 -9.76
N GLN A 7 1.54 36.62 -9.24
CA GLN A 7 2.31 37.62 -9.97
C GLN A 7 3.09 36.96 -11.12
N ARG A 8 2.98 37.55 -12.32
CA ARG A 8 3.81 37.24 -13.49
C ARG A 8 5.28 37.50 -13.19
N SER A 9 6.13 36.50 -13.46
CA SER A 9 7.58 36.65 -13.44
C SER A 9 8.06 37.62 -14.54
N PRO A 10 9.11 38.40 -14.29
CA PRO A 10 9.66 39.34 -15.25
C PRO A 10 10.37 38.59 -16.40
N LYS A 11 10.14 39.05 -17.62
CA LYS A 11 10.85 38.59 -18.83
C LYS A 11 12.32 38.98 -18.74
N THR A 12 13.21 37.99 -18.74
CA THR A 12 14.65 38.18 -18.91
C THR A 12 14.96 38.47 -20.37
N GLU A 13 15.27 39.74 -20.67
CA GLU A 13 15.90 40.14 -21.93
C GLU A 13 17.34 39.62 -21.96
N ILE A 14 17.62 38.72 -22.90
CA ILE A 14 18.98 38.23 -23.17
C ILE A 14 19.67 39.28 -24.04
N ALA A 15 20.58 40.04 -23.44
CA ALA A 15 21.44 40.98 -24.15
C ALA A 15 22.44 40.22 -25.05
N VAL A 16 22.20 40.26 -26.37
CA VAL A 16 23.11 39.74 -27.39
C VAL A 16 24.30 40.69 -27.53
N THR A 17 25.44 40.34 -26.94
CA THR A 17 26.70 41.05 -27.15
C THR A 17 27.34 40.60 -28.47
N ARG A 18 27.27 41.46 -29.50
CA ARG A 18 28.07 41.30 -30.73
C ARG A 18 29.55 41.49 -30.39
N LYS A 19 30.32 40.39 -30.42
CA LYS A 19 31.79 40.46 -30.44
C LYS A 19 32.25 41.08 -31.77
N VAL A 20 32.76 42.30 -31.69
CA VAL A 20 33.51 42.95 -32.77
C VAL A 20 34.86 42.25 -32.89
N VAL A 21 35.10 41.61 -34.04
CA VAL A 21 36.38 40.99 -34.37
C VAL A 21 37.37 42.09 -34.77
N PRO A 22 38.53 42.22 -34.11
CA PRO A 22 39.53 43.20 -34.53
C PRO A 22 40.18 42.75 -35.85
N ARG A 23 40.05 43.62 -36.85
CA ARG A 23 40.84 43.61 -38.07
C ARG A 23 42.28 44.01 -37.76
N SER A 24 43.18 43.37 -38.48
CA SER A 24 44.59 43.72 -38.76
C SER A 24 45.61 42.87 -38.02
N TRP A 25 46.16 41.89 -38.73
CA TRP A 25 47.54 41.47 -38.52
C TRP A 25 48.25 41.37 -39.87
N ARG A 26 49.33 42.14 -39.96
CA ARG A 26 50.20 42.38 -41.10
C ARG A 26 50.97 41.10 -41.46
N SER A 27 51.02 40.83 -42.76
CA SER A 27 51.90 39.85 -43.39
C SER A 27 53.37 40.13 -43.06
N SER A 28 54.06 39.15 -42.48
CA SER A 28 55.52 39.05 -42.52
C SER A 28 55.85 37.78 -43.32
N GLY A 29 56.58 37.98 -44.42
CA GLY A 29 57.03 36.91 -45.29
C GLY A 29 58.34 36.33 -44.80
N ARG A 30 58.41 35.00 -44.71
CA ARG A 30 59.53 34.15 -45.16
C ARG A 30 59.28 32.70 -44.74
N SER A 31 59.78 31.78 -45.56
CA SER A 31 59.79 30.32 -45.42
C SER A 31 58.57 29.58 -45.99
N LYS A 32 58.46 29.59 -47.33
CA LYS A 32 57.68 28.60 -48.09
C LYS A 32 58.59 27.40 -48.35
N THR A 33 58.48 26.34 -47.56
CA THR A 33 58.82 24.95 -47.97
C THR A 33 58.47 23.87 -46.93
N ILE A 34 58.10 24.22 -45.69
CA ILE A 34 57.71 23.22 -44.66
C ILE A 34 56.18 23.15 -44.43
N GLY A 35 55.40 24.12 -44.94
CA GLY A 35 53.97 24.26 -44.66
C GLY A 35 53.01 23.31 -45.41
N LEU A 36 53.48 22.48 -46.33
CA LEU A 36 52.62 21.52 -47.06
C LEU A 36 52.47 20.17 -46.33
N ALA A 37 53.39 19.82 -45.42
CA ALA A 37 53.29 18.58 -44.66
C ALA A 37 52.29 18.67 -43.49
N ILE A 38 52.14 19.86 -42.87
CA ILE A 38 51.30 20.05 -41.68
C ILE A 38 49.81 19.99 -42.03
N ILE A 39 49.40 20.47 -43.21
CA ILE A 39 48.00 20.47 -43.67
C ILE A 39 47.49 19.03 -43.93
N ALA A 40 48.37 18.07 -44.24
CA ALA A 40 47.99 16.68 -44.46
C ALA A 40 47.87 15.87 -43.15
N VAL A 41 48.52 16.30 -42.06
CA VAL A 41 48.58 15.54 -40.80
C VAL A 41 47.34 15.77 -39.92
N GLU A 42 46.75 16.96 -39.95
CA GLU A 42 45.52 17.30 -39.20
C GLU A 42 44.30 16.42 -39.55
N PRO A 43 43.94 16.19 -40.84
CA PRO A 43 42.83 15.31 -41.16
C PRO A 43 43.12 13.85 -40.76
N LEU A 44 44.38 13.43 -40.78
CA LEU A 44 44.75 12.07 -40.41
C LEU A 44 44.61 11.83 -38.89
N LEU A 45 44.99 12.83 -38.09
CA LEU A 45 44.81 12.81 -36.64
C LEU A 45 43.33 12.85 -36.23
N THR A 46 42.50 13.63 -36.92
CA THR A 46 41.05 13.64 -36.66
C THR A 46 40.41 12.30 -37.02
N VAL A 47 40.72 11.72 -38.17
CA VAL A 47 40.24 10.38 -38.55
C VAL A 47 40.70 9.32 -37.55
N LEU A 48 41.97 9.35 -37.11
CA LEU A 48 42.49 8.44 -36.09
C LEU A 48 41.77 8.62 -34.75
N PHE A 49 41.52 9.86 -34.34
CA PHE A 49 40.80 10.17 -33.11
C PHE A 49 39.34 9.67 -33.17
N PHE A 50 38.63 9.88 -34.27
CA PHE A 50 37.27 9.35 -34.44
C PHE A 50 37.25 7.82 -34.53
N ALA A 51 38.26 7.20 -35.16
CA ALA A 51 38.39 5.75 -35.19
C ALA A 51 38.66 5.17 -33.79
N LEU A 52 39.52 5.83 -33.00
CA LEU A 52 39.76 5.47 -31.60
C LEU A 52 38.50 5.66 -30.75
N LEU A 53 37.77 6.76 -30.91
CA LEU A 53 36.49 6.96 -30.23
C LEU A 53 35.47 5.88 -30.61
N ALA A 54 35.36 5.52 -31.89
CA ALA A 54 34.47 4.45 -32.33
C ALA A 54 34.88 3.08 -31.76
N PHE A 55 36.18 2.83 -31.62
CA PHE A 55 36.73 1.61 -31.00
C PHE A 55 36.51 1.59 -29.48
N PHE A 56 36.66 2.71 -28.77
CA PHE A 56 36.36 2.78 -27.33
C PHE A 56 34.85 2.80 -27.04
N MET A 57 34.04 3.14 -28.03
CA MET A 57 32.57 3.04 -27.98
C MET A 57 32.08 1.64 -28.42
N GLU A 58 32.95 0.63 -28.45
CA GLU A 58 32.60 -0.76 -28.72
C GLU A 58 31.62 -1.28 -27.64
N HIS A 59 30.36 -1.02 -27.93
CA HIS A 59 29.10 -1.48 -27.37
C HIS A 59 29.16 -2.11 -25.98
N GLU A 60 28.97 -1.28 -24.94
CA GLU A 60 28.04 -1.71 -23.90
C GLU A 60 26.75 -2.13 -24.61
N LYS A 61 26.40 -3.42 -24.51
CA LYS A 61 25.17 -3.95 -25.11
C LYS A 61 24.00 -3.32 -24.37
N PHE A 62 23.57 -2.15 -24.82
CA PHE A 62 22.34 -1.54 -24.37
C PHE A 62 21.21 -2.50 -24.69
N CYS A 63 20.45 -2.85 -23.67
CA CYS A 63 19.29 -3.68 -23.80
C CYS A 63 18.18 -2.85 -24.46
N ASP A 64 17.79 -3.25 -25.67
CA ASP A 64 16.83 -2.58 -26.55
C ASP A 64 15.47 -3.29 -26.61
N THR A 65 15.29 -4.32 -25.77
CA THR A 65 14.01 -5.00 -25.64
C THR A 65 12.92 -4.03 -25.15
N ALA A 66 11.68 -4.27 -25.54
CA ALA A 66 10.54 -3.44 -25.13
C ALA A 66 10.44 -3.33 -23.60
N ASP A 67 10.72 -4.41 -22.88
CA ASP A 67 10.72 -4.44 -21.42
C ASP A 67 11.82 -3.56 -20.84
N CYS A 68 13.03 -3.59 -21.43
CA CYS A 68 14.13 -2.71 -21.01
C CYS A 68 13.78 -1.24 -21.18
N ILE A 69 13.26 -0.86 -22.34
CA ILE A 69 12.87 0.52 -22.63
C ILE A 69 11.75 0.95 -21.68
N HIS A 70 10.78 0.07 -21.42
CA HIS A 70 9.70 0.33 -20.48
C HIS A 70 10.24 0.57 -19.07
N HIS A 71 11.07 -0.32 -18.54
CA HIS A 71 11.65 -0.21 -17.20
C HIS A 71 12.63 0.96 -17.06
N ALA A 72 13.46 1.23 -18.07
CA ALA A 72 14.34 2.39 -18.09
C ALA A 72 13.52 3.69 -18.07
N SER A 73 12.42 3.75 -18.83
CA SER A 73 11.52 4.91 -18.82
C SER A 73 10.85 5.11 -17.46
N LEU A 74 10.49 4.02 -16.79
CA LEU A 74 9.91 4.06 -15.45
C LEU A 74 10.94 4.56 -14.43
N LEU A 75 12.17 4.02 -14.48
CA LEU A 75 13.30 4.44 -13.63
C LEU A 75 13.61 5.93 -13.81
N GLY A 76 13.68 6.42 -15.06
CA GLY A 76 13.93 7.83 -15.35
C GLY A 76 12.82 8.78 -14.87
N ARG A 77 11.58 8.29 -14.72
CA ARG A 77 10.48 9.08 -14.14
C ARG A 77 10.59 9.21 -12.63
N ILE A 78 11.09 8.17 -11.96
CA ILE A 78 11.12 8.10 -10.50
C ILE A 78 12.39 8.68 -9.88
N VAL A 79 13.54 8.47 -10.52
CA VAL A 79 14.83 8.94 -10.02
C VAL A 79 14.94 10.46 -10.17
N ASN A 80 15.38 11.12 -9.10
CA ASN A 80 15.72 12.52 -9.10
C ASN A 80 17.24 12.69 -9.26
N THR A 81 17.69 12.86 -10.51
CA THR A 81 19.10 13.04 -10.86
C THR A 81 19.73 14.33 -10.35
N VAL A 82 18.97 15.21 -9.69
CA VAL A 82 19.49 16.45 -9.06
C VAL A 82 20.06 16.18 -7.67
N ILE A 83 19.66 15.08 -7.03
CA ILE A 83 20.13 14.70 -5.69
C ILE A 83 21.33 13.76 -5.86
N ASP A 84 22.37 13.96 -5.06
CA ASP A 84 23.51 13.02 -5.05
C ASP A 84 23.09 11.73 -4.33
N PRO A 85 23.16 10.55 -5.00
CA PRO A 85 22.84 9.28 -4.36
C PRO A 85 23.75 8.94 -3.17
N CYS A 86 24.97 9.51 -3.09
CA CYS A 86 25.88 9.30 -1.96
C CYS A 86 25.47 10.09 -0.71
N GLU A 87 24.74 11.20 -0.90
CA GLU A 87 24.28 12.08 0.18
C GLU A 87 22.88 11.67 0.67
N ASP A 88 21.95 11.41 -0.24
CA ASP A 88 20.59 10.95 0.09
C ASP A 88 20.04 10.03 -1.00
N PHE A 89 20.44 8.75 -0.93
CA PHE A 89 19.94 7.72 -1.85
C PHE A 89 18.41 7.59 -1.80
N SER A 90 17.80 7.80 -0.63
CA SER A 90 16.35 7.71 -0.47
C SER A 90 15.66 8.81 -1.27
N ALA A 91 16.13 10.06 -1.20
CA ALA A 91 15.58 11.14 -2.00
C ALA A 91 15.99 11.00 -3.48
N PHE A 92 17.19 10.54 -3.80
CA PHE A 92 17.57 10.25 -5.18
C PHE A 92 16.59 9.27 -5.85
N VAL A 93 16.22 8.17 -5.19
CA VAL A 93 15.28 7.20 -5.76
C VAL A 93 13.83 7.60 -5.56
N CYS A 94 13.47 8.16 -4.39
CA CYS A 94 12.07 8.31 -3.96
C CYS A 94 11.52 9.75 -3.99
N PHE A 95 12.32 10.78 -4.25
CA PHE A 95 11.86 12.17 -4.06
C PHE A 95 10.68 12.56 -4.94
N ARG A 96 10.65 12.09 -6.20
CA ARG A 96 9.50 12.32 -7.09
C ARG A 96 8.25 11.52 -6.69
N PHE A 97 8.37 10.53 -5.81
CA PHE A 97 7.23 9.84 -5.19
C PHE A 97 6.58 10.65 -4.07
N LEU A 98 7.36 11.52 -3.42
CA LEU A 98 6.91 12.27 -2.24
C LEU A 98 6.30 13.63 -2.61
N GLN A 99 6.49 14.10 -3.85
CA GLN A 99 5.89 15.35 -4.29
C GLN A 99 4.42 15.13 -4.71
N PRO A 100 3.45 15.76 -4.04
CA PRO A 100 2.08 15.73 -4.49
C PRO A 100 2.00 16.42 -5.85
N THR A 101 1.62 15.68 -6.89
CA THR A 101 1.18 16.29 -8.14
C THR A 101 -0.15 17.00 -7.87
N SER A 102 -0.06 18.30 -7.54
CA SER A 102 -1.14 19.29 -7.45
C SER A 102 -2.56 18.72 -7.31
N GLY A 103 -3.00 18.49 -6.08
CA GLY A 103 -4.44 18.41 -5.74
C GLY A 103 -5.10 17.03 -5.83
N GLU A 104 -4.50 16.02 -6.45
CA GLU A 104 -4.97 14.63 -6.29
C GLU A 104 -4.33 14.01 -5.05
N HIS A 105 -5.15 13.37 -4.21
CA HIS A 105 -4.67 12.58 -3.07
C HIS A 105 -3.50 11.70 -3.52
N VAL A 106 -2.33 11.93 -2.93
CA VAL A 106 -1.10 11.19 -3.22
C VAL A 106 -1.33 9.74 -2.83
N LYS A 107 -1.86 8.95 -3.76
CA LYS A 107 -1.77 7.51 -3.68
C LYS A 107 -0.29 7.19 -3.83
N SER A 108 0.29 6.58 -2.80
CA SER A 108 1.66 6.08 -2.87
C SER A 108 1.83 5.28 -4.17
N ILE A 109 3.00 5.28 -4.81
CA ILE A 109 3.19 4.48 -6.03
C ILE A 109 2.97 2.98 -5.77
N ILE A 110 3.20 2.51 -4.54
CA ILE A 110 2.80 1.15 -4.13
C ILE A 110 1.28 0.99 -4.28
N GLU A 111 0.51 1.98 -3.85
CA GLU A 111 -0.93 2.00 -4.07
C GLU A 111 -1.27 2.14 -5.56
N SER A 112 -0.59 2.99 -6.33
CA SER A 112 -0.90 3.16 -7.76
C SER A 112 -0.60 1.89 -8.57
N LEU A 113 0.51 1.20 -8.29
CA LEU A 113 0.85 -0.11 -8.88
C LEU A 113 -0.16 -1.17 -8.44
N ARG A 114 -0.55 -1.17 -7.16
CA ARG A 114 -1.58 -2.07 -6.64
C ARG A 114 -2.94 -1.80 -7.31
N TYR A 115 -3.31 -0.54 -7.51
CA TYR A 115 -4.52 -0.13 -8.23
C TYR A 115 -4.47 -0.53 -9.70
N ALA A 116 -3.36 -0.29 -10.40
CA ALA A 116 -3.19 -0.67 -11.80
C ALA A 116 -3.34 -2.20 -11.98
N ARG A 117 -2.69 -2.98 -11.10
CA ARG A 117 -2.84 -4.44 -11.08
C ARG A 117 -4.27 -4.88 -10.78
N TYR A 118 -4.94 -4.23 -9.82
CA TYR A 118 -6.35 -4.52 -9.52
C TYR A 118 -7.28 -4.14 -10.67
N GLU A 119 -6.98 -3.07 -11.40
CA GLU A 119 -7.76 -2.65 -12.57
C GLU A 119 -7.63 -3.67 -13.69
N GLU A 120 -6.40 -4.12 -13.99
CA GLU A 120 -6.14 -5.17 -14.97
C GLU A 120 -6.83 -6.48 -14.59
N PHE A 121 -6.69 -6.91 -13.33
CA PHE A 121 -7.40 -8.08 -12.83
C PHE A 121 -8.92 -7.92 -12.93
N GLY A 122 -9.44 -6.73 -12.61
CA GLY A 122 -10.84 -6.38 -12.78
C GLY A 122 -11.30 -6.45 -14.24
N LYS A 123 -10.47 -6.04 -15.21
CA LYS A 123 -10.75 -6.21 -16.64
C LYS A 123 -10.87 -7.69 -17.00
N THR A 124 -9.93 -8.52 -16.54
CA THR A 124 -9.98 -9.98 -16.77
C THR A 124 -11.23 -10.62 -16.17
N LEU A 125 -11.61 -10.25 -14.95
CA LEU A 125 -12.86 -10.72 -14.33
C LEU A 125 -14.10 -10.28 -15.12
N ARG A 126 -14.13 -9.06 -15.65
CA ARG A 126 -15.25 -8.53 -16.45
C ARG A 126 -15.42 -9.23 -17.80
N MET A 127 -14.34 -9.71 -18.40
CA MET A 127 -14.40 -10.42 -19.68
C MET A 127 -15.07 -11.79 -19.55
N GLY A 128 -15.26 -12.32 -18.34
CA GLY A 128 -16.03 -13.53 -18.09
C GLY A 128 -15.43 -14.80 -18.71
N THR A 129 -14.17 -14.77 -19.12
CA THR A 129 -13.51 -15.86 -19.88
C THR A 129 -13.11 -17.06 -19.03
N THR A 130 -13.27 -16.98 -17.71
CA THR A 130 -12.83 -18.04 -16.80
C THR A 130 -13.80 -19.23 -16.77
N LYS A 131 -13.30 -20.41 -17.16
CA LYS A 131 -14.05 -21.69 -17.09
C LYS A 131 -14.02 -22.31 -15.70
N MET A 132 -13.11 -21.88 -14.83
CA MET A 132 -12.94 -22.43 -13.48
C MET A 132 -14.05 -21.95 -12.53
N GLN A 133 -14.53 -22.82 -11.64
CA GLN A 133 -15.55 -22.47 -10.64
C GLN A 133 -15.08 -21.34 -9.71
N ALA A 134 -13.79 -21.34 -9.33
CA ALA A 134 -13.20 -20.29 -8.52
C ALA A 134 -13.27 -18.92 -9.22
N GLY A 135 -12.95 -18.87 -10.51
CA GLY A 135 -13.05 -17.66 -11.32
C GLY A 135 -14.48 -17.13 -11.41
N ARG A 136 -15.48 -18.01 -11.57
CA ARG A 136 -16.90 -17.60 -11.54
C ARG A 136 -17.31 -16.98 -10.20
N LYS A 137 -16.84 -17.52 -9.08
CA LYS A 137 -17.09 -16.93 -7.74
C LYS A 137 -16.42 -15.57 -7.58
N ALA A 138 -15.16 -15.43 -8.01
CA ALA A 138 -14.44 -14.17 -7.97
C ALA A 138 -15.11 -13.09 -8.83
N MET A 139 -15.58 -13.45 -10.03
CA MET A 139 -16.34 -12.57 -10.92
C MET A 139 -17.65 -12.10 -10.27
N ALA A 140 -18.44 -13.02 -9.71
CA ALA A 140 -19.69 -12.68 -9.03
C ALA A 140 -19.45 -11.72 -7.83
N MET A 141 -18.39 -11.95 -7.05
CA MET A 141 -18.01 -11.08 -5.95
C MET A 141 -17.58 -9.69 -6.44
N TYR A 142 -16.80 -9.62 -7.51
CA TYR A 142 -16.39 -8.36 -8.13
C TYR A 142 -17.57 -7.55 -8.68
N GLU A 143 -18.53 -8.20 -9.35
CA GLU A 143 -19.78 -7.56 -9.80
C GLU A 143 -20.60 -6.99 -8.66
N MET A 144 -20.66 -7.69 -7.53
CA MET A 144 -21.35 -7.25 -6.32
C MET A 144 -20.67 -6.02 -5.69
N CYS A 145 -19.33 -6.01 -5.62
CA CYS A 145 -18.57 -4.89 -5.04
C CYS A 145 -18.59 -3.62 -5.90
N THR A 146 -18.58 -3.76 -7.23
CA THR A 146 -18.53 -2.62 -8.16
C THR A 146 -19.88 -1.96 -8.42
N GLY A 147 -20.94 -2.39 -7.74
CA GLY A 147 -22.28 -1.80 -7.86
C GLY A 147 -22.96 -2.05 -9.22
N ARG A 148 -22.38 -2.91 -10.07
CA ARG A 148 -23.00 -3.32 -11.34
C ARG A 148 -24.26 -4.14 -11.12
N ARG A 149 -24.38 -4.77 -9.95
CA ARG A 149 -25.68 -5.20 -9.43
C ARG A 149 -26.16 -4.13 -8.46
N PRO A 150 -27.27 -3.43 -8.73
CA PRO A 150 -27.91 -2.62 -7.71
C PRO A 150 -28.15 -3.51 -6.49
N VAL A 151 -27.53 -3.15 -5.36
CA VAL A 151 -27.90 -3.71 -4.07
C VAL A 151 -29.26 -3.11 -3.76
N TYR A 152 -30.32 -3.73 -4.28
CA TYR A 152 -31.68 -3.29 -4.06
C TYR A 152 -32.02 -3.49 -2.58
N GLY A 153 -31.98 -2.40 -1.82
CA GLY A 153 -32.31 -2.36 -0.40
C GLY A 153 -31.18 -1.77 0.44
N SER A 154 -31.55 -1.17 1.58
CA SER A 154 -30.56 -0.75 2.57
C SER A 154 -29.74 -1.98 2.99
N GLN A 155 -28.42 -1.86 3.14
CA GLN A 155 -27.60 -2.96 3.69
C GLN A 155 -27.90 -3.22 5.18
N LEU A 156 -28.80 -2.42 5.76
CA LEU A 156 -29.19 -2.44 7.17
C LEU A 156 -29.78 -3.78 7.63
N PRO A 157 -30.71 -4.44 6.89
CA PRO A 157 -31.28 -5.71 7.30
C PRO A 157 -30.23 -6.83 7.28
N LEU A 158 -29.34 -6.85 6.28
CA LEU A 158 -28.25 -7.83 6.22
C LEU A 158 -27.28 -7.64 7.40
N HIS A 159 -26.89 -6.39 7.67
CA HIS A 159 -26.05 -6.08 8.81
C HIS A 159 -26.75 -6.39 10.15
N ARG A 160 -28.05 -6.15 10.26
CA ARG A 160 -28.85 -6.49 11.45
C ARG A 160 -28.91 -8.01 11.64
N ALA A 161 -29.15 -8.77 10.58
CA ALA A 161 -29.14 -10.24 10.62
C ALA A 161 -27.77 -10.77 11.02
N PHE A 162 -26.69 -10.17 10.52
CA PHE A 162 -25.31 -10.46 10.93
C PHE A 162 -25.12 -10.23 12.44
N LEU A 163 -25.46 -9.05 12.97
CA LEU A 163 -25.36 -8.75 14.40
C LEU A 163 -26.23 -9.67 15.27
N GLN A 164 -27.41 -10.03 14.79
CA GLN A 164 -28.31 -10.98 15.48
C GLN A 164 -27.70 -12.39 15.51
N GLY A 165 -27.08 -12.84 14.42
CA GLY A 165 -26.38 -14.12 14.35
C GLY A 165 -25.15 -14.20 15.26
N LEU A 166 -24.54 -13.06 15.60
CA LEU A 166 -23.47 -12.97 16.59
C LEU A 166 -23.97 -12.95 18.05
N HIS A 167 -25.29 -13.06 18.27
CA HIS A 167 -25.93 -12.99 19.57
C HIS A 167 -25.76 -11.67 20.35
N PHE A 168 -25.18 -10.62 19.74
CA PHE A 168 -25.04 -9.29 20.37
C PHE A 168 -26.39 -8.70 20.82
N ALA A 169 -27.47 -9.00 20.11
CA ALA A 169 -28.79 -8.42 20.36
C ALA A 169 -29.66 -9.20 21.35
N ARG A 170 -29.24 -10.38 21.83
CA ARG A 170 -30.15 -11.31 22.54
C ARG A 170 -29.83 -11.42 24.04
N ARG A 171 -29.73 -10.28 24.73
CA ARG A 171 -29.40 -10.26 26.17
C ARG A 171 -30.54 -10.64 27.11
N LYS A 172 -31.79 -10.77 26.65
CA LYS A 172 -32.93 -10.89 27.57
C LYS A 172 -33.31 -12.30 28.05
N HIS A 173 -32.99 -13.40 27.36
CA HIS A 173 -33.58 -14.71 27.73
C HIS A 173 -32.75 -15.99 27.51
N SER A 174 -31.47 -15.93 27.19
CA SER A 174 -30.67 -17.17 27.07
C SER A 174 -29.81 -17.40 28.31
N ASN A 175 -30.09 -18.47 29.07
CA ASN A 175 -29.25 -18.98 30.16
C ASN A 175 -27.87 -19.48 29.70
N THR A 176 -27.55 -19.38 28.40
CA THR A 176 -26.23 -19.70 27.88
C THR A 176 -25.28 -18.54 28.17
N THR A 177 -24.30 -18.80 29.04
CA THR A 177 -23.18 -17.91 29.33
C THR A 177 -22.27 -17.81 28.11
N LEU A 178 -22.66 -16.99 27.15
CA LEU A 178 -21.83 -16.67 25.99
C LEU A 178 -20.61 -15.88 26.50
N THR A 179 -19.44 -16.52 26.51
CA THR A 179 -18.22 -15.84 26.93
C THR A 179 -17.75 -14.86 25.85
N THR A 180 -17.20 -13.71 26.26
CA THR A 180 -16.58 -12.73 25.35
C THR A 180 -15.56 -13.38 24.42
N PHE A 181 -14.81 -14.36 24.94
CA PHE A 181 -13.86 -15.16 24.16
C PHE A 181 -14.53 -15.95 23.03
N SER A 182 -15.69 -16.58 23.26
CA SER A 182 -16.41 -17.34 22.23
C SER A 182 -16.92 -16.44 21.11
N VAL A 183 -17.38 -15.22 21.44
CA VAL A 183 -17.77 -14.21 20.44
C VAL A 183 -16.57 -13.76 19.62
N ALA A 184 -15.45 -13.46 20.28
CA ALA A 184 -14.23 -13.02 19.61
C ALA A 184 -13.66 -14.11 18.69
N LEU A 185 -13.63 -15.37 19.14
CA LEU A 185 -13.26 -16.49 18.28
C LEU A 185 -14.24 -16.66 17.12
N SER A 186 -15.55 -16.55 17.34
CA SER A 186 -16.54 -16.64 16.25
C SER A 186 -16.32 -15.54 15.21
N LEU A 187 -16.03 -14.31 15.63
CA LEU A 187 -15.67 -13.20 14.74
C LEU A 187 -14.39 -13.47 13.94
N ALA A 188 -13.33 -13.96 14.60
CA ALA A 188 -12.09 -14.29 13.94
C ALA A 188 -12.24 -15.46 12.96
N PHE A 189 -12.86 -16.56 13.39
CA PHE A 189 -12.98 -17.79 12.60
C PHE A 189 -14.01 -17.71 11.49
N ARG A 190 -15.20 -17.16 11.74
CA ARG A 190 -16.29 -17.16 10.75
C ARG A 190 -16.28 -15.96 9.84
N TRP A 191 -15.77 -14.83 10.33
CA TRP A 191 -15.91 -13.55 9.63
C TRP A 191 -14.58 -12.90 9.29
N LEU A 192 -13.45 -13.51 9.71
CA LEU A 192 -12.10 -12.96 9.53
C LEU A 192 -12.00 -11.52 10.02
N VAL A 193 -12.79 -11.17 11.04
CA VAL A 193 -12.70 -9.88 11.71
C VAL A 193 -11.68 -10.08 12.82
N PRO A 194 -10.43 -9.58 12.70
CA PRO A 194 -9.47 -9.67 13.76
C PRO A 194 -9.95 -8.79 14.91
N VAL A 195 -10.46 -9.41 15.98
CA VAL A 195 -10.89 -8.70 17.18
C VAL A 195 -9.86 -8.96 18.25
N TRP A 196 -9.07 -7.94 18.57
CA TRP A 196 -8.12 -7.88 19.68
C TRP A 196 -6.90 -8.82 19.65
N PHE A 197 -7.07 -10.01 19.09
CA PHE A 197 -6.05 -11.03 18.88
C PHE A 197 -6.08 -11.49 17.42
N ALA A 198 -4.90 -11.81 16.90
CA ALA A 198 -4.77 -12.49 15.63
C ALA A 198 -4.88 -13.99 15.89
N VAL A 199 -5.85 -14.64 15.25
CA VAL A 199 -5.94 -16.09 15.21
C VAL A 199 -5.34 -16.56 13.90
N THR A 200 -4.26 -17.32 13.98
CA THR A 200 -3.61 -17.91 12.81
C THR A 200 -3.61 -19.42 12.96
N VAL A 201 -3.90 -20.13 11.87
CA VAL A 201 -3.69 -21.59 11.82
C VAL A 201 -2.29 -21.81 11.29
N MET A 202 -1.46 -22.45 12.11
CA MET A 202 -0.09 -22.79 11.74
C MET A 202 0.01 -24.30 11.55
N HIS A 203 0.77 -24.71 10.54
CA HIS A 203 1.15 -26.11 10.36
C HIS A 203 2.40 -26.36 11.18
N ASP A 204 2.33 -27.29 12.13
CA ASP A 204 3.50 -27.71 12.89
C ASP A 204 4.29 -28.70 12.04
N SER A 205 5.37 -28.23 11.43
CA SER A 205 6.23 -28.99 10.52
C SER A 205 6.79 -30.27 11.15
N CYS A 206 6.97 -30.30 12.46
CA CYS A 206 7.48 -31.46 13.19
C CYS A 206 6.43 -32.54 13.46
N SER A 207 5.16 -32.15 13.58
CA SER A 207 4.11 -33.07 14.02
C SER A 207 3.06 -33.38 12.95
N GLY A 208 3.03 -32.60 11.86
CA GLY A 208 2.00 -32.70 10.81
C GLY A 208 0.61 -32.24 11.28
N TRP A 209 0.46 -31.82 12.54
CA TRP A 209 -0.81 -31.34 13.07
C TRP A 209 -0.97 -29.84 12.81
N ARG A 210 -2.20 -29.44 12.49
CA ARG A 210 -2.56 -28.02 12.44
C ARG A 210 -2.83 -27.54 13.87
N ARG A 211 -2.24 -26.42 14.25
CA ARG A 211 -2.47 -25.77 15.55
C ARG A 211 -3.08 -24.39 15.34
N VAL A 212 -3.93 -23.99 16.27
CA VAL A 212 -4.49 -22.64 16.32
C VAL A 212 -3.60 -21.81 17.23
N VAL A 213 -2.96 -20.80 16.66
CA VAL A 213 -2.09 -19.89 17.39
C VAL A 213 -2.82 -18.58 17.58
N VAL A 214 -3.00 -18.19 18.84
CA VAL A 214 -3.61 -16.92 19.22
C VAL A 214 -2.51 -15.99 19.70
N ARG A 215 -2.33 -14.88 18.98
CA ARG A 215 -1.37 -13.82 19.28
C ARG A 215 -2.12 -12.55 19.62
N SER A 216 -1.54 -11.67 20.44
CA SER A 216 -2.06 -10.30 20.57
C SER A 216 -2.12 -9.67 19.16
N GLY A 217 -3.28 -9.11 18.81
CA GLY A 217 -3.52 -8.63 17.47
C GLY A 217 -2.70 -7.36 17.28
N THR A 218 -1.93 -7.25 16.19
CA THR A 218 -1.11 -6.07 15.88
C THR A 218 -1.91 -4.77 15.84
N TYR A 219 -3.22 -4.86 15.56
CA TYR A 219 -4.13 -3.73 15.56
C TYR A 219 -4.33 -3.09 16.93
N VAL A 220 -4.33 -3.85 18.03
CA VAL A 220 -4.59 -3.28 19.36
C VAL A 220 -3.41 -2.44 19.83
N PRO A 221 -2.14 -2.87 19.75
CA PRO A 221 -1.01 -2.01 20.09
C PRO A 221 -0.90 -0.79 19.20
N ILE A 222 -1.19 -0.90 17.89
CA ILE A 222 -1.17 0.25 16.97
C ILE A 222 -2.27 1.24 17.38
N LEU A 223 -3.52 0.80 17.50
CA LEU A 223 -4.64 1.65 17.94
C LEU A 223 -4.42 2.20 19.34
N LEU A 224 -3.93 1.39 20.28
CA LEU A 224 -3.67 1.82 21.66
C LEU A 224 -2.54 2.85 21.71
N ASN A 225 -1.46 2.65 20.96
CA ASN A 225 -0.37 3.64 20.87
C ASN A 225 -0.85 4.91 20.14
N TYR A 226 -1.73 4.77 19.14
CA TYR A 226 -2.39 5.89 18.46
C TYR A 226 -3.32 6.65 19.41
N HIS A 227 -4.15 5.95 20.20
CA HIS A 227 -5.07 6.53 21.17
C HIS A 227 -4.34 7.19 22.33
N LEU A 228 -3.22 6.63 22.77
CA LEU A 228 -2.42 7.16 23.87
C LEU A 228 -1.49 8.32 23.46
N ARG A 229 -1.06 8.39 22.18
CA ARG A 229 -0.07 9.39 21.73
C ARG A 229 -0.58 10.39 20.68
N VAL A 230 -1.49 9.99 19.80
CA VAL A 230 -1.89 10.76 18.61
C VAL A 230 -3.26 11.40 18.83
N ALA A 231 -3.25 12.49 19.60
CA ALA A 231 -4.24 13.58 19.69
C ALA A 231 -5.74 13.27 19.92
N PRO A 232 -6.44 14.04 20.78
CA PRO A 232 -7.89 13.96 21.04
C PRO A 232 -8.79 14.01 19.78
N VAL A 233 -8.29 14.55 18.67
CA VAL A 233 -9.04 14.75 17.42
C VAL A 233 -9.49 13.42 16.80
N TYR A 234 -8.68 12.36 16.83
CA TYR A 234 -9.08 11.07 16.27
C TYR A 234 -10.17 10.39 17.11
N LEU A 235 -10.15 10.56 18.44
CA LEU A 235 -11.23 10.10 19.31
C LEU A 235 -12.55 10.82 18.99
N LEU A 236 -12.50 12.12 18.68
CA LEU A 236 -13.68 12.87 18.25
C LEU A 236 -14.24 12.35 16.92
N TYR A 237 -13.38 12.05 15.93
CA TYR A 237 -13.81 11.44 14.66
C TYR A 237 -14.37 10.04 14.82
N TYR A 238 -13.74 9.21 15.65
CA TYR A 238 -14.22 7.87 15.94
C TYR A 238 -15.60 7.93 16.61
N ASN A 239 -15.74 8.75 17.66
CA ASN A 239 -17.00 8.95 18.36
C ASN A 239 -18.10 9.50 17.44
N SER A 240 -17.79 10.49 16.60
CA SER A 240 -18.78 11.06 15.67
C SER A 240 -19.18 10.07 14.59
N TYR A 241 -18.25 9.24 14.10
CA TYR A 241 -18.55 8.15 13.16
C TYR A 241 -19.53 7.14 13.76
N TYR A 242 -19.29 6.64 14.98
CA TYR A 242 -20.21 5.69 15.61
C TYR A 242 -21.54 6.33 15.98
N ALA A 243 -21.54 7.57 16.49
CA ALA A 243 -22.77 8.29 16.78
C ALA A 243 -23.63 8.43 15.51
N ALA A 244 -23.03 8.87 14.39
CA ALA A 244 -23.72 8.98 13.11
C ALA A 244 -24.20 7.61 12.59
N TYR A 245 -23.37 6.58 12.72
CA TYR A 245 -23.70 5.21 12.32
C TYR A 245 -24.89 4.62 13.09
N TYR A 246 -24.96 4.86 14.40
CA TYR A 246 -26.06 4.41 15.25
C TYR A 246 -27.31 5.27 15.10
N ALA A 247 -27.17 6.59 14.97
CA ALA A 247 -28.27 7.50 14.68
C ALA A 247 -28.95 7.14 13.35
N ALA A 248 -28.18 6.84 12.30
CA ALA A 248 -28.69 6.37 11.01
C ALA A 248 -29.46 5.03 11.09
N ARG A 249 -29.41 4.34 12.24
CA ARG A 249 -30.05 3.05 12.49
C ARG A 249 -31.24 3.13 13.44
N GLY A 250 -31.60 4.34 13.90
CA GLY A 250 -32.64 4.53 14.90
C GLY A 250 -32.30 3.84 16.23
N VAL A 251 -31.01 3.66 16.51
CA VAL A 251 -30.54 3.15 17.80
C VAL A 251 -30.56 4.34 18.76
N ASN A 252 -31.35 4.25 19.83
CA ASN A 252 -31.45 5.30 20.85
C ASN A 252 -30.06 5.60 21.44
N GLU A 253 -29.82 6.87 21.82
CA GLU A 253 -28.57 7.32 22.45
C GLU A 253 -28.18 6.45 23.66
N THR A 254 -29.16 5.97 24.43
CA THR A 254 -28.94 5.06 25.56
C THR A 254 -28.21 3.77 25.18
N ALA A 255 -28.48 3.20 24.00
CA ALA A 255 -27.79 2.02 23.53
C ALA A 255 -26.35 2.33 23.06
N VAL A 256 -26.11 3.56 22.59
CA VAL A 256 -24.75 4.03 22.26
C VAL A 256 -23.90 4.13 23.52
N ASP A 257 -24.46 4.66 24.61
CA ASP A 257 -23.78 4.73 25.90
C ASP A 257 -23.56 3.35 26.52
N GLU A 258 -24.52 2.42 26.43
CA GLU A 258 -24.32 1.03 26.85
C GLU A 258 -23.19 0.35 26.07
N MET A 259 -23.09 0.59 24.76
CA MET A 259 -22.00 0.08 23.95
C MET A 259 -20.65 0.71 24.31
N ARG A 260 -20.64 2.01 24.67
CA ARG A 260 -19.42 2.69 25.15
C ARG A 260 -18.94 2.10 26.48
N VAL A 261 -19.85 1.85 27.42
CA VAL A 261 -19.53 1.18 28.68
C VAL A 261 -19.03 -0.24 28.41
N LEU A 262 -19.70 -0.99 27.53
CA LEU A 262 -19.26 -2.33 27.14
C LEU A 262 -17.87 -2.31 26.48
N GLU A 263 -17.59 -1.36 25.60
CA GLU A 263 -16.28 -1.18 24.97
C GLU A 263 -15.20 -0.90 26.03
N GLN A 264 -15.46 -0.01 26.99
CA GLN A 264 -14.51 0.27 28.08
C GLN A 264 -14.29 -0.93 29.02
N THR A 265 -15.35 -1.67 29.37
CA THR A 265 -15.24 -2.90 30.17
C THR A 265 -14.45 -3.97 29.42
N VAL A 266 -14.76 -4.16 28.14
CA VAL A 266 -14.05 -5.10 27.28
C VAL A 266 -12.60 -4.68 27.12
N LEU A 267 -12.30 -3.40 26.88
CA LEU A 267 -10.93 -2.89 26.80
C LEU A 267 -10.15 -3.07 28.11
N SER A 268 -10.78 -2.93 29.28
CA SER A 268 -10.10 -3.10 30.57
C SER A 268 -9.82 -4.58 30.89
N GLU A 269 -10.80 -5.46 30.68
CA GLU A 269 -10.61 -6.91 30.75
C GLU A 269 -9.56 -7.38 29.74
N LEU A 270 -9.60 -6.85 28.52
CA LEU A 270 -8.62 -7.17 27.48
C LEU A 270 -7.25 -6.62 27.80
N ASN A 271 -7.10 -5.47 28.46
CA ASN A 271 -5.79 -5.03 28.90
C ASN A 271 -5.20 -6.00 29.94
N SER A 272 -6.06 -6.60 30.79
CA SER A 272 -5.63 -7.65 31.72
C SER A 272 -5.24 -8.95 31.00
N VAL A 273 -6.03 -9.37 30.01
CA VAL A 273 -5.80 -10.59 29.22
C VAL A 273 -4.64 -10.42 28.22
N ALA A 274 -4.52 -9.27 27.59
CA ALA A 274 -3.42 -8.95 26.69
C ALA A 274 -2.10 -8.88 27.47
N LYS A 275 -2.10 -8.31 28.69
CA LYS A 275 -0.92 -8.38 29.57
C LYS A 275 -0.52 -9.82 29.89
N SER A 276 -1.48 -10.71 30.14
CA SER A 276 -1.19 -12.14 30.37
C SER A 276 -0.77 -12.89 29.10
N LEU A 277 -1.32 -12.53 27.93
CA LEU A 277 -0.98 -13.11 26.62
C LEU A 277 0.29 -12.53 25.99
N SER A 278 0.80 -11.38 26.48
CA SER A 278 1.83 -10.58 25.79
C SER A 278 3.22 -11.20 25.70
N ARG A 279 3.51 -12.30 26.41
CA ARG A 279 4.87 -12.86 26.44
C ARG A 279 5.07 -14.07 25.55
N THR A 280 4.02 -14.82 25.25
CA THR A 280 4.11 -16.04 24.45
C THR A 280 2.80 -16.33 23.73
N PRO A 281 2.83 -16.65 22.43
CA PRO A 281 1.63 -17.07 21.71
C PRO A 281 0.95 -18.25 22.42
N SER A 282 -0.37 -18.17 22.60
CA SER A 282 -1.13 -19.31 23.11
C SER A 282 -1.45 -20.26 21.97
N VAL A 283 -1.17 -21.54 22.18
CA VAL A 283 -1.34 -22.58 21.16
C VAL A 283 -2.45 -23.51 21.60
N PHE A 284 -3.47 -23.64 20.76
CA PHE A 284 -4.65 -24.47 21.00
C PHE A 284 -4.73 -25.56 19.94
N SER A 285 -5.22 -26.73 20.35
CA SER A 285 -5.67 -27.76 19.44
C SER A 285 -7.01 -27.35 18.81
N PHE A 286 -7.30 -27.84 17.60
CA PHE A 286 -8.61 -27.63 16.97
C PHE A 286 -9.75 -28.19 17.82
N ARG A 287 -9.52 -29.26 18.57
CA ARG A 287 -10.51 -29.84 19.48
C ARG A 287 -10.91 -28.88 20.60
N GLU A 288 -9.96 -28.09 21.12
CA GLU A 288 -10.25 -27.07 22.13
C GLU A 288 -11.01 -25.89 21.53
N VAL A 289 -10.62 -25.47 20.33
CA VAL A 289 -11.32 -24.38 19.61
C VAL A 289 -12.75 -24.79 19.24
N ASP A 290 -12.96 -26.03 18.78
CA ASP A 290 -14.28 -26.54 18.39
C ASP A 290 -15.29 -26.56 19.56
N ARG A 291 -14.81 -26.62 20.83
CA ARG A 291 -15.67 -26.49 22.01
C ARG A 291 -16.28 -25.08 22.15
N HIS A 292 -15.59 -24.06 21.64
CA HIS A 292 -16.02 -22.66 21.69
C HIS A 292 -16.67 -22.21 20.39
N VAL A 293 -16.19 -22.70 19.26
CA VAL A 293 -16.69 -22.39 17.93
C VAL A 293 -16.93 -23.72 17.20
N PRO A 294 -18.16 -24.26 17.25
CA PRO A 294 -18.48 -25.51 16.58
C PRO A 294 -18.10 -25.45 15.10
N ASN A 295 -17.42 -26.50 14.63
CA ASN A 295 -16.94 -26.71 13.27
C ASN A 295 -15.79 -25.78 12.82
N ALA A 296 -15.06 -25.15 13.73
CA ALA A 296 -13.87 -24.36 13.40
C ALA A 296 -12.79 -25.18 12.66
N SER A 297 -12.66 -26.47 12.96
CA SER A 297 -11.76 -27.40 12.25
C SER A 297 -12.07 -27.58 10.76
N THR A 298 -13.31 -27.29 10.35
CA THR A 298 -13.76 -27.36 8.96
C THR A 298 -13.69 -26.03 8.22
N ALA A 299 -13.28 -24.94 8.89
CA ALA A 299 -13.14 -23.62 8.29
C ALA A 299 -11.92 -23.57 7.36
N TYR A 300 -12.11 -23.96 6.11
CA TYR A 300 -11.08 -24.01 5.07
C TYR A 300 -10.62 -22.63 4.55
N TRP A 301 -11.28 -21.56 4.98
CA TRP A 301 -10.96 -20.19 4.56
C TRP A 301 -9.99 -19.46 5.51
N LEU A 302 -9.53 -20.11 6.59
CA LEU A 302 -8.50 -19.52 7.43
C LEU A 302 -7.21 -19.41 6.62
N PRO A 303 -6.59 -18.23 6.54
CA PRO A 303 -5.33 -18.07 5.84
C PRO A 303 -4.30 -19.00 6.49
N GLN A 304 -3.84 -19.97 5.71
CA GLN A 304 -2.67 -20.78 6.08
C GLN A 304 -1.46 -19.89 5.84
N PHE A 305 -0.81 -19.51 6.93
CA PHE A 305 0.50 -18.88 6.84
C PHE A 305 1.53 -20.00 6.81
N ASP A 306 2.17 -20.16 5.66
CA ASP A 306 3.37 -20.98 5.55
C ASP A 306 4.52 -20.19 6.19
N GLU A 307 5.25 -20.79 7.12
CA GLU A 307 6.34 -20.14 7.87
C GLU A 307 7.52 -19.70 6.97
N GLY A 308 7.46 -19.96 5.66
CA GLY A 308 8.47 -19.53 4.68
C GLY A 308 8.46 -18.03 4.32
N LEU A 309 7.53 -17.23 4.85
CA LEU A 309 7.46 -15.78 4.65
C LEU A 309 7.85 -15.01 5.92
N HIS A 310 9.02 -15.31 6.46
CA HIS A 310 9.70 -14.42 7.40
C HIS A 310 10.62 -13.47 6.63
N LEU A 311 10.20 -12.20 6.55
CA LEU A 311 11.09 -11.04 6.44
C LEU A 311 11.79 -10.82 7.79
#